data_AF-A0A512NN07-F1
#
_entry.id   AF-A0A512NN07-F1
#
_cell.length_a   1.000
_cell.length_b   1.000
_cell.length_c   1.000
_cell.angle_alpha   90.00
_cell.angle_beta   90.00
_cell.angle_gamma   90.00
#
_symmetry.space_group_name_H-M   'P 1'
#
loop_
_entity.id
_entity.type
_entity.pdbx_description
1 polymer ?
#
loop_
_entity_poly.entity_id
_entity_poly.type
_entity_poly.pdbx_seq_one_letter_code
_entity_poly.pdbx_strand_id
1 'polypeptide(L)'
;MRLSFSEVLSESFGHFFANIRLFFDLVTIPWIISIAIRVIGGLLAIDSPLGALIEKAIDVVPTTMFVVAWQRLVLLGPHRIERLPGTGWSPRETAWLGHLLKVAGMTFLLMAIFMLTIGPMDPRALQAGAAIDPDVARRYALAGPLAFGFIVSLLLALRVSWGLAATAVDVPFSPRFSWVHSRGNAWPIIGALFVVYFGGAFVTAVAMLLTHGIMRGVLRADDAAAVVSWTVAILMAYGVMAITATVQAVIFRRLLAWREGVGLPAVSDS
;
A
#
# COMPACT_ATOMS: atom_id res chain seq x y z
N MET A 1 -7.53 20.04 -16.18
CA MET A 1 -6.39 20.53 -15.36
C MET A 1 -5.19 19.60 -15.57
N ARG A 2 -3.96 20.13 -15.68
CA ARG A 2 -2.73 19.30 -15.73
C ARG A 2 -2.15 19.17 -14.33
N LEU A 3 -1.81 17.95 -13.92
CA LEU A 3 -1.14 17.67 -12.65
C LEU A 3 0.35 17.90 -12.79
N SER A 4 0.92 18.64 -11.84
CA SER A 4 2.37 18.72 -11.65
C SER A 4 2.79 17.64 -10.65
N PHE A 5 3.68 16.74 -11.08
CA PHE A 5 4.25 15.69 -10.25
C PHE A 5 4.89 16.24 -8.96
N SER A 6 5.67 17.32 -9.10
CA SER A 6 6.38 17.96 -7.97
C SER A 6 5.41 18.59 -6.97
N GLU A 7 4.35 19.25 -7.46
CA GLU A 7 3.34 19.85 -6.57
C GLU A 7 2.56 18.78 -5.81
N VAL A 8 2.18 17.67 -6.48
CA VAL A 8 1.48 16.56 -5.81
C VAL A 8 2.35 15.97 -4.71
N LEU A 9 3.63 15.72 -4.97
CA LEU A 9 4.53 15.16 -3.95
C LEU A 9 4.80 16.16 -2.82
N SER A 10 5.20 17.39 -3.14
CA SER A 10 5.50 18.41 -2.12
C SER A 10 4.32 18.68 -1.20
N GLU A 11 3.11 18.79 -1.75
CA GLU A 11 1.88 18.93 -0.96
C GLU A 11 1.62 17.71 -0.08
N SER A 12 1.84 16.50 -0.61
CA SER A 12 1.57 15.25 0.13
C SER A 12 2.55 15.02 1.28
N PHE A 13 3.85 15.21 1.03
CA PHE A 13 4.88 15.12 2.07
C PHE A 13 4.71 16.26 3.08
N GLY A 14 4.45 17.48 2.63
CA GLY A 14 4.18 18.63 3.49
C GLY A 14 3.00 18.37 4.43
N HIS A 15 1.89 17.82 3.91
CA HIS A 15 0.73 17.46 4.71
C HIS A 15 1.06 16.37 5.74
N PHE A 16 1.77 15.31 5.34
CA PHE A 16 2.17 14.24 6.26
C PHE A 16 3.00 14.76 7.44
N PHE A 17 4.06 15.52 7.16
CA PHE A 17 4.94 16.04 8.20
C PHE A 17 4.26 17.10 9.09
N ALA A 18 3.37 17.92 8.53
CA ALA A 18 2.58 18.87 9.30
C ALA A 18 1.60 18.18 10.27
N ASN A 19 1.20 16.94 9.98
CA ASN A 19 0.21 16.18 10.75
C ASN A 19 0.80 14.94 11.43
N ILE A 20 2.11 14.92 11.69
CA ILE A 20 2.81 13.75 12.23
C ILE A 20 2.25 13.29 13.59
N ARG A 21 1.75 14.22 14.42
CA ARG A 21 1.09 13.87 15.69
C ARG A 21 -0.18 13.07 15.46
N LEU A 22 -1.04 13.56 14.57
CA LEU A 22 -2.28 12.86 14.19
C LEU A 22 -2.00 11.53 13.51
N PHE A 23 -0.88 11.41 12.79
CA PHE A 23 -0.42 10.11 12.27
C PHE A 23 -0.23 9.10 13.39
N PHE A 24 0.49 9.46 14.45
CA PHE A 24 0.68 8.56 15.59
C PHE A 24 -0.65 8.24 16.30
N ASP A 25 -1.53 9.22 16.47
CA ASP A 25 -2.84 9.01 17.09
C ASP A 25 -3.70 8.00 16.29
N LEU A 26 -3.70 8.10 14.96
CA LEU A 26 -4.50 7.25 14.09
C LEU A 26 -3.86 5.87 13.83
N VAL A 27 -2.54 5.79 13.78
CA VAL A 27 -1.83 4.55 13.41
C VAL A 27 -1.67 3.59 14.58
N THR A 28 -1.67 4.09 15.83
CA THR A 28 -1.28 3.30 17.00
C THR A 28 -2.04 1.98 17.12
N ILE A 29 -3.37 2.00 17.07
CA ILE A 29 -4.17 0.77 17.21
C ILE A 29 -4.00 -0.15 15.98
N PRO A 30 -4.16 0.32 14.72
CA PRO A 30 -3.85 -0.48 13.53
C PRO A 30 -2.47 -1.13 13.55
N TRP A 31 -1.45 -0.38 13.95
CA TRP A 31 -0.07 -0.85 14.04
C TRP A 31 0.09 -1.97 15.06
N ILE A 32 -0.49 -1.83 16.26
CA ILE A 32 -0.50 -2.89 17.28
C ILE A 32 -1.20 -4.15 16.76
N ILE A 33 -2.34 -4.01 16.08
CA ILE A 33 -3.06 -5.13 15.48
C ILE A 33 -2.19 -5.83 14.41
N SER A 34 -1.55 -5.06 13.52
CA SER A 34 -0.63 -5.61 12.51
C SER A 34 0.57 -6.34 13.14
N ILE A 35 1.12 -5.83 14.24
CA ILE A 35 2.18 -6.53 15.00
C ILE A 35 1.64 -7.84 15.57
N ALA A 36 0.45 -7.83 16.19
CA ALA A 36 -0.14 -9.03 16.75
C ALA A 36 -0.38 -10.10 15.66
N ILE A 37 -0.90 -9.70 14.48
CA ILE A 37 -1.07 -10.58 13.33
C ILE A 37 0.28 -11.19 12.90
N ARG A 38 1.33 -10.36 12.78
CA ARG A 38 2.68 -10.82 12.42
C ARG A 38 3.24 -11.81 13.43
N VAL A 39 3.11 -11.53 14.73
CA VAL A 39 3.61 -12.39 15.81
C VAL A 39 2.86 -13.71 15.85
N ILE A 40 1.52 -13.68 15.78
CA ILE A 40 0.69 -14.90 15.74
C ILE A 40 1.02 -15.72 14.50
N GLY A 41 1.15 -15.09 13.33
CA GLY A 41 1.54 -15.76 12.09
C GLY A 41 2.89 -16.47 12.20
N GLY A 42 3.88 -15.83 12.83
CA GLY A 42 5.18 -16.44 13.10
C GLY A 42 5.12 -17.61 14.09
N LEU A 43 4.29 -17.51 15.13
CA LEU A 43 4.11 -18.59 16.12
C LEU A 43 3.40 -19.81 15.57
N LEU A 44 2.49 -19.62 14.62
CA LEU A 44 1.75 -20.69 13.96
C LEU A 44 2.58 -21.43 12.89
N ALA A 45 3.90 -21.17 12.82
CA ALA A 45 4.83 -21.76 11.85
C ALA A 45 4.27 -21.73 10.43
N ILE A 46 3.67 -20.59 10.06
CA ILE A 46 3.10 -20.37 8.75
C ILE A 46 4.25 -20.05 7.77
N ASP A 47 5.20 -20.98 7.65
CA ASP A 47 6.39 -20.86 6.79
C ASP A 47 6.07 -21.26 5.33
N SER A 48 4.78 -21.36 5.01
CA SER A 48 4.30 -21.63 3.66
C SER A 48 3.94 -20.34 2.92
N PRO A 49 4.17 -20.26 1.59
CA PRO A 49 3.75 -19.10 0.79
C PRO A 49 2.25 -18.80 0.92
N LEU A 50 1.41 -19.84 1.01
CA LEU A 50 -0.03 -19.68 1.19
C LEU A 50 -0.35 -18.92 2.48
N GLY A 51 0.28 -19.29 3.57
CA GLY A 51 -0.08 -18.68 4.82
C GLY A 51 0.58 -17.30 5.05
N ALA A 52 1.72 -17.01 4.39
CA ALA A 52 2.19 -15.63 4.24
C ALA A 52 1.16 -14.75 3.48
N LEU A 53 0.48 -15.30 2.47
CA LEU A 53 -0.62 -14.62 1.77
C LEU A 53 -1.83 -14.42 2.68
N ILE A 54 -2.19 -15.40 3.51
CA ILE A 54 -3.27 -15.29 4.50
C ILE A 54 -2.95 -14.20 5.52
N GLU A 55 -1.73 -14.19 6.08
CA GLU A 55 -1.28 -13.16 7.01
C GLU A 55 -1.43 -11.76 6.39
N LYS A 56 -0.97 -11.60 5.13
CA LYS A 56 -1.11 -10.35 4.40
C LYS A 56 -2.56 -9.96 4.10
N ALA A 57 -3.42 -10.93 3.80
CA ALA A 57 -4.85 -10.69 3.60
C ALA A 57 -5.53 -10.20 4.88
N ILE A 58 -5.17 -10.75 6.04
CA ILE A 58 -5.69 -10.30 7.35
C ILE A 58 -5.18 -8.89 7.67
N ASP A 59 -3.91 -8.59 7.37
CA ASP A 59 -3.29 -7.28 7.60
C ASP A 59 -3.90 -6.13 6.76
N VAL A 60 -4.69 -6.46 5.72
CA VAL A 60 -5.49 -5.48 4.98
C VAL A 60 -6.54 -4.82 5.88
N VAL A 61 -7.03 -5.51 6.91
CA VAL A 61 -8.06 -5.00 7.83
C VAL A 61 -7.57 -3.78 8.60
N PRO A 62 -6.51 -3.85 9.45
CA PRO A 62 -6.02 -2.67 10.16
C PRO A 62 -5.51 -1.59 9.20
N THR A 63 -4.91 -1.97 8.07
CA THR A 63 -4.50 -1.03 7.02
C THR A 63 -5.67 -0.23 6.47
N THR A 64 -6.80 -0.88 6.18
CA THR A 64 -8.01 -0.21 5.66
C THR A 64 -8.57 0.77 6.67
N MET A 65 -8.68 0.37 7.94
CA MET A 65 -9.16 1.25 9.01
C MET A 65 -8.31 2.52 9.13
N PHE A 66 -6.99 2.37 9.03
CA PHE A 66 -6.07 3.51 9.04
C PHE A 66 -6.22 4.39 7.79
N VAL A 67 -6.16 3.80 6.59
CA VAL A 67 -6.14 4.56 5.34
C VAL A 67 -7.44 5.34 5.13
N VAL A 68 -8.58 4.75 5.48
CA VAL A 68 -9.88 5.45 5.39
C VAL A 68 -9.90 6.67 6.30
N ALA A 69 -9.51 6.52 7.56
CA ALA A 69 -9.45 7.64 8.50
C ALA A 69 -8.44 8.71 8.06
N TRP A 70 -7.28 8.29 7.55
CA TRP A 70 -6.26 9.20 7.03
C TRP A 70 -6.73 9.98 5.81
N GLN A 71 -7.38 9.34 4.84
CA GLN A 71 -7.93 10.04 3.66
C GLN A 71 -9.00 11.05 4.05
N ARG A 72 -9.82 10.74 5.07
CA ARG A 72 -10.78 11.69 5.63
C ARG A 72 -10.08 12.87 6.29
N LEU A 73 -9.02 12.64 7.08
CA LEU A 73 -8.21 13.72 7.64
C LEU A 73 -7.69 14.65 6.52
N VAL A 74 -7.14 14.09 5.44
CA VAL A 74 -6.57 14.87 4.32
C VAL A 74 -7.63 15.69 3.58
N LEU A 75 -8.82 15.12 3.37
CA LEU A 75 -9.87 15.73 2.53
C LEU A 75 -10.86 16.61 3.30
N LEU A 76 -11.17 16.24 4.54
CA LEU A 76 -12.23 16.85 5.36
C LEU A 76 -11.69 17.52 6.65
N GLY A 77 -10.43 17.27 7.00
CA GLY A 77 -9.82 17.77 8.23
C GLY A 77 -10.12 16.91 9.48
N PRO A 78 -9.49 17.26 10.62
CA PRO A 78 -9.46 16.41 11.82
C PRO A 78 -10.84 16.24 12.47
N HIS A 79 -11.73 17.23 12.38
CA HIS A 79 -13.06 17.18 13.00
C HIS A 79 -14.04 16.21 12.33
N ARG A 80 -13.68 15.63 11.19
CA ARG A 80 -14.52 14.71 10.40
C ARG A 80 -14.03 13.26 10.44
N ILE A 81 -13.05 12.98 11.30
CA ILE A 81 -12.65 11.62 11.68
C ILE A 81 -13.65 11.16 12.74
N GLU A 82 -14.75 10.54 12.29
CA GLU A 82 -15.88 10.18 13.16
C GLU A 82 -15.53 9.15 14.24
N ARG A 83 -14.43 8.40 14.05
CA ARG A 83 -14.01 7.31 14.92
C ARG A 83 -12.51 7.06 14.80
N LEU A 84 -11.89 6.68 15.92
CA LEU A 84 -10.50 6.22 15.92
C LEU A 84 -10.35 4.87 15.20
N PRO A 85 -9.38 4.71 14.28
CA PRO A 85 -9.08 3.43 13.64
C PRO A 85 -8.88 2.31 14.67
N GLY A 86 -9.35 1.11 14.35
CA GLY A 86 -9.25 -0.06 15.24
C GLY A 86 -10.37 -0.23 16.27
N THR A 87 -11.28 0.75 16.41
CA THR A 87 -12.40 0.67 17.38
C THR A 87 -13.73 0.16 16.78
N GLY A 88 -13.75 -0.12 15.48
CA GLY A 88 -14.85 -0.82 14.80
C GLY A 88 -14.82 -0.64 13.29
N TRP A 89 -15.63 -1.45 12.60
CA TRP A 89 -15.73 -1.44 11.13
C TRP A 89 -17.01 -0.72 10.71
N SER A 90 -16.93 0.17 9.71
CA SER A 90 -18.08 0.90 9.17
C SER A 90 -18.34 0.53 7.70
N PRO A 91 -19.48 0.95 7.14
CA PRO A 91 -19.77 0.78 5.71
C PRO A 91 -18.70 1.41 4.79
N ARG A 92 -17.95 2.41 5.28
CA ARG A 92 -16.88 3.06 4.51
C ARG A 92 -15.71 2.15 4.29
N GLU A 93 -15.23 1.46 5.32
CA GLU A 93 -14.15 0.51 5.19
C GLU A 93 -14.54 -0.62 4.24
N THR A 94 -15.80 -1.10 4.30
CA THR A 94 -16.34 -2.05 3.32
C THR A 94 -16.32 -1.50 1.89
N ALA A 95 -16.81 -0.28 1.68
CA ALA A 95 -16.88 0.35 0.36
C ALA A 95 -15.48 0.61 -0.21
N TRP A 96 -14.58 1.10 0.62
CA TRP A 96 -13.18 1.34 0.28
C TRP A 96 -12.46 0.04 -0.08
N LEU A 97 -12.62 -1.02 0.72
CA LEU A 97 -12.04 -2.34 0.45
C LEU A 97 -12.60 -2.95 -0.84
N GLY A 98 -13.91 -2.85 -1.05
CA GLY A 98 -14.55 -3.27 -2.30
C GLY A 98 -14.02 -2.51 -3.51
N HIS A 99 -13.71 -1.22 -3.36
CA HIS A 99 -13.08 -0.42 -4.42
C HIS A 99 -11.61 -0.81 -4.62
N LEU A 100 -10.85 -1.06 -3.54
CA LEU A 100 -9.47 -1.55 -3.62
C LEU A 100 -9.41 -2.86 -4.40
N LEU A 101 -10.30 -3.81 -4.13
CA LEU A 101 -10.36 -5.08 -4.85
C LEU A 101 -10.66 -4.89 -6.35
N LYS A 102 -11.51 -3.92 -6.72
CA LYS A 102 -11.76 -3.60 -8.14
C LYS A 102 -10.53 -2.98 -8.82
N VAL A 103 -9.72 -2.23 -8.08
CA VAL A 103 -8.54 -1.52 -8.62
C VAL A 103 -7.31 -2.43 -8.68
N ALA A 104 -7.02 -3.15 -7.61
CA ALA A 104 -5.77 -3.87 -7.39
C ALA A 104 -5.96 -5.39 -7.24
N GLY A 105 -7.19 -5.92 -7.33
CA GLY A 105 -7.47 -7.34 -7.14
C GLY A 105 -6.68 -8.24 -8.09
N MET A 106 -6.55 -7.85 -9.36
CA MET A 106 -5.71 -8.60 -10.31
C MET A 106 -4.23 -8.54 -9.94
N THR A 107 -3.76 -7.39 -9.42
CA THR A 107 -2.37 -7.23 -8.95
C THR A 107 -2.10 -8.17 -7.77
N PHE A 108 -3.03 -8.25 -6.81
CA PHE A 108 -2.94 -9.19 -5.68
C PHE A 108 -3.00 -10.65 -6.13
N LEU A 109 -3.87 -10.99 -7.09
CA LEU A 109 -3.96 -12.33 -7.65
C LEU A 109 -2.66 -12.73 -8.35
N LEU A 110 -2.10 -11.86 -9.19
CA LEU A 110 -0.83 -12.12 -9.88
C LEU A 110 0.33 -12.25 -8.90
N MET A 111 0.38 -11.42 -7.86
CA MET A 111 1.35 -11.57 -6.77
C MET A 111 1.21 -12.92 -6.07
N ALA A 112 -0.02 -13.34 -5.74
CA ALA A 112 -0.27 -14.63 -5.10
C ALA A 112 0.16 -15.81 -6.00
N ILE A 113 -0.21 -15.78 -7.28
CA ILE A 113 0.21 -16.78 -8.26
C ILE A 113 1.73 -16.80 -8.38
N PHE A 114 2.38 -15.64 -8.43
CA PHE A 114 3.83 -15.53 -8.50
C PHE A 114 4.49 -16.17 -7.27
N MET A 115 4.06 -15.82 -6.06
CA MET A 115 4.59 -16.37 -4.82
C MET A 115 4.42 -17.89 -4.72
N LEU A 116 3.27 -18.42 -5.15
CA LEU A 116 2.98 -19.85 -5.13
C LEU A 116 3.74 -20.63 -6.21
N THR A 117 3.95 -20.03 -7.38
CA THR A 117 4.56 -20.70 -8.54
C THR A 117 6.09 -20.69 -8.45
N ILE A 118 6.66 -19.55 -8.06
CA ILE A 118 8.12 -19.34 -8.03
C ILE A 118 8.68 -19.75 -6.67
N GLY A 119 7.93 -19.53 -5.59
CA GLY A 119 8.42 -19.77 -4.24
C GLY A 119 9.61 -18.87 -3.85
N PRO A 120 10.30 -19.18 -2.76
CA PRO A 120 11.53 -18.48 -2.41
C PRO A 120 12.62 -18.78 -3.47
N MET A 121 13.18 -17.73 -4.08
CA MET A 121 14.35 -17.89 -4.94
C MET A 121 15.59 -18.18 -4.08
N ASP A 122 16.25 -19.31 -4.31
CA ASP A 122 17.56 -19.58 -3.72
C ASP A 122 18.59 -18.64 -4.36
N PRO A 123 19.25 -17.74 -3.60
CA PRO A 123 20.28 -16.86 -4.14
C PRO A 123 21.42 -17.61 -4.83
N ARG A 124 21.67 -18.87 -4.46
CA ARG A 124 22.68 -19.74 -5.10
C ARG A 124 22.32 -20.10 -6.53
N ALA A 125 21.02 -20.17 -6.86
CA ALA A 125 20.55 -20.42 -8.22
C ALA A 125 20.77 -19.23 -9.16
N LEU A 126 21.08 -18.04 -8.63
CA LEU A 126 21.42 -16.84 -9.41
C LEU A 126 22.94 -16.67 -9.62
N GLN A 127 23.76 -17.59 -9.11
CA GLN A 127 25.21 -17.53 -9.30
C GLN A 127 25.59 -18.00 -10.71
N ALA A 128 26.49 -17.24 -11.35
CA ALA A 128 27.00 -17.58 -12.68
C ALA A 128 27.70 -18.96 -12.64
N GLY A 129 27.27 -19.87 -13.52
CA GLY A 129 27.83 -21.23 -13.63
C GLY A 129 27.15 -22.30 -12.77
N ALA A 130 26.10 -21.96 -12.01
CA ALA A 130 25.33 -22.95 -11.27
C ALA A 130 24.58 -23.90 -12.24
N ALA A 131 24.73 -25.21 -12.03
CA ALA A 131 23.87 -26.19 -12.70
C ALA A 131 22.45 -26.07 -12.11
N ILE A 132 21.55 -25.43 -12.85
CA ILE A 132 20.15 -25.27 -12.42
C ILE A 132 19.41 -26.55 -12.76
N ASP A 133 18.74 -27.13 -11.76
CA ASP A 133 17.78 -28.22 -11.93
C ASP A 133 16.76 -27.87 -13.04
N PRO A 134 16.55 -28.73 -14.06
CA PRO A 134 15.57 -28.50 -15.12
C PRO A 134 14.17 -28.10 -14.63
N ASP A 135 13.72 -28.63 -13.47
CA ASP A 135 12.43 -28.29 -12.90
C ASP A 135 12.41 -26.87 -12.30
N VAL A 136 13.51 -26.42 -11.71
CA VAL A 136 13.69 -25.04 -11.24
C VAL A 136 13.77 -24.08 -12.42
N ALA A 137 14.50 -24.45 -13.48
CA ALA A 137 14.58 -23.66 -14.72
C ALA A 137 13.20 -23.48 -15.36
N ARG A 138 12.37 -24.53 -15.40
CA ARG A 138 10.99 -24.45 -15.90
C ARG A 138 10.11 -23.53 -15.07
N ARG A 139 10.22 -23.55 -13.73
CA ARG A 139 9.50 -22.61 -12.85
C ARG A 139 9.95 -21.17 -13.08
N TYR A 140 11.25 -20.92 -13.19
CA TYR A 140 11.79 -19.58 -13.43
C TYR A 140 11.45 -19.04 -14.82
N ALA A 141 11.25 -19.91 -15.82
CA ALA A 141 10.74 -19.48 -17.12
C ALA A 141 9.34 -18.83 -17.04
N LEU A 142 8.51 -19.22 -16.05
CA LEU A 142 7.21 -18.59 -15.80
C LEU A 142 7.33 -17.26 -15.03
N ALA A 143 8.46 -16.99 -14.38
CA ALA A 143 8.66 -15.78 -13.59
C ALA A 143 8.61 -14.52 -14.47
N GLY A 144 9.21 -14.55 -15.65
CA GLY A 144 9.24 -13.41 -16.58
C GLY A 144 7.83 -12.96 -17.01
N PRO A 145 7.01 -13.85 -17.60
CA PRO A 145 5.62 -13.52 -17.97
C PRO A 145 4.75 -13.09 -16.78
N LEU A 146 4.86 -13.77 -15.63
CA LEU A 146 4.09 -13.41 -14.43
C LEU A 146 4.51 -12.04 -13.88
N ALA A 147 5.81 -11.76 -13.82
CA ALA A 147 6.34 -10.47 -13.40
C ALA A 147 5.91 -9.35 -14.36
N PHE A 148 5.94 -9.60 -15.68
CA PHE A 148 5.46 -8.63 -16.67
C PHE A 148 3.97 -8.33 -16.47
N GLY A 149 3.14 -9.37 -16.35
CA GLY A 149 1.70 -9.22 -16.07
C GLY A 149 1.46 -8.45 -14.77
N PHE A 150 2.21 -8.76 -13.73
CA PHE A 150 2.15 -8.06 -12.45
C PHE A 150 2.50 -6.58 -12.59
N ILE A 151 3.59 -6.24 -13.29
CA ILE A 151 4.01 -4.85 -13.51
C ILE A 151 2.94 -4.07 -14.28
N VAL A 152 2.41 -4.62 -15.37
CA VAL A 152 1.35 -3.98 -16.15
C VAL A 152 0.10 -3.76 -15.28
N SER A 153 -0.30 -4.79 -14.53
CA SER A 153 -1.45 -4.70 -13.62
C SER A 153 -1.23 -3.64 -12.54
N LEU A 154 -0.04 -3.58 -11.95
CA LEU A 154 0.32 -2.59 -10.94
C LEU A 154 0.26 -1.17 -11.51
N LEU A 155 0.83 -0.91 -12.69
CA LEU A 155 0.78 0.41 -13.32
C LEU A 155 -0.65 0.86 -13.61
N LEU A 156 -1.51 -0.05 -14.06
CA LEU A 156 -2.94 0.20 -14.25
C LEU A 156 -3.64 0.50 -12.92
N ALA A 157 -3.37 -0.29 -11.87
CA ALA A 157 -3.91 -0.08 -10.54
C ALA A 157 -3.50 1.29 -9.98
N LEU A 158 -2.21 1.66 -10.07
CA LEU A 158 -1.71 2.98 -9.65
C LEU A 158 -2.47 4.09 -10.35
N ARG A 159 -2.63 4.01 -11.68
CA ARG A 159 -3.35 5.01 -12.48
C ARG A 159 -4.76 5.27 -11.99
N VAL A 160 -5.49 4.25 -11.54
CA VAL A 160 -6.90 4.37 -11.16
C VAL A 160 -7.15 4.44 -9.65
N SER A 161 -6.14 4.15 -8.83
CA SER A 161 -6.25 4.05 -7.36
C SER A 161 -6.58 5.36 -6.65
N TRP A 162 -6.36 6.52 -7.26
CA TRP A 162 -6.70 7.80 -6.65
C TRP A 162 -8.21 7.95 -6.36
N GLY A 163 -9.05 7.20 -7.07
CA GLY A 163 -10.49 7.12 -6.78
C GLY A 163 -10.83 6.51 -5.41
N LEU A 164 -9.89 5.84 -4.74
CA LEU A 164 -10.07 5.33 -3.37
C LEU A 164 -10.34 6.47 -2.37
N ALA A 165 -9.78 7.64 -2.62
CA ALA A 165 -10.00 8.82 -1.78
C ALA A 165 -11.48 9.25 -1.76
N ALA A 166 -12.20 9.09 -2.88
CA ALA A 166 -13.63 9.38 -2.97
C ALA A 166 -14.45 8.47 -2.05
N THR A 167 -14.15 7.17 -2.07
CA THR A 167 -14.86 6.18 -1.24
C THR A 167 -14.62 6.38 0.25
N ALA A 168 -13.49 6.95 0.66
CA ALA A 168 -13.23 7.28 2.06
C ALA A 168 -14.10 8.44 2.59
N VAL A 169 -14.59 9.31 1.69
CA VAL A 169 -15.43 10.49 2.03
C VAL A 169 -16.86 10.34 1.53
N ASP A 170 -17.33 9.10 1.41
CA ASP A 170 -18.73 8.76 1.08
C ASP A 170 -19.18 9.25 -0.32
N VAL A 171 -18.23 9.52 -1.21
CA VAL A 171 -18.50 9.93 -2.59
C VAL A 171 -18.57 8.69 -3.49
N PRO A 172 -19.71 8.43 -4.17
CA PRO A 172 -19.82 7.31 -5.10
C PRO A 172 -18.78 7.41 -6.22
N PHE A 173 -17.97 6.38 -6.37
CA PHE A 173 -16.88 6.38 -7.33
C PHE A 173 -16.65 5.01 -7.95
N SER A 174 -16.11 4.99 -9.17
CA SER A 174 -15.72 3.75 -9.84
C SER A 174 -14.40 3.92 -10.60
N PRO A 175 -13.69 2.82 -10.91
CA PRO A 175 -12.47 2.89 -11.72
C PRO A 175 -12.66 3.55 -13.09
N ARG A 176 -13.88 3.51 -13.66
CA ARG A 176 -14.22 4.23 -14.91
C ARG A 176 -14.09 5.74 -14.73
N PHE A 177 -14.55 6.30 -13.62
CA PHE A 177 -14.37 7.73 -13.32
C PHE A 177 -12.89 8.07 -13.21
N SER A 178 -12.09 7.24 -12.52
CA SER A 178 -10.65 7.44 -12.44
C SER A 178 -10.01 7.48 -13.81
N TRP A 179 -10.42 6.57 -14.70
CA TRP A 179 -9.86 6.46 -16.05
C TRP A 179 -10.15 7.69 -16.91
N VAL A 180 -11.41 8.13 -16.94
CA VAL A 180 -11.86 9.27 -17.74
C VAL A 180 -11.22 10.56 -17.26
N HIS A 181 -11.27 10.84 -15.95
CA HIS A 181 -10.78 12.10 -15.39
C HIS A 181 -9.25 12.17 -15.26
N SER A 182 -8.55 11.03 -15.39
CA SER A 182 -7.08 11.00 -15.48
C SER A 182 -6.54 11.09 -16.91
N ARG A 183 -7.40 11.22 -17.94
CA ARG A 183 -6.94 11.41 -19.33
C ARG A 183 -6.01 12.63 -19.41
N GLY A 184 -4.85 12.46 -20.04
CA GLY A 184 -3.79 13.48 -20.10
C GLY A 184 -2.93 13.63 -18.83
N ASN A 185 -3.24 12.93 -17.73
CA ASN A 185 -2.52 12.99 -16.46
C ASN A 185 -2.02 11.62 -15.96
N ALA A 186 -2.10 10.57 -16.79
CA ALA A 186 -1.75 9.21 -16.39
C ALA A 186 -0.32 9.08 -15.85
N TRP A 187 0.67 9.63 -16.55
CA TRP A 187 2.07 9.53 -16.13
C TRP A 187 2.41 10.28 -14.85
N PRO A 188 1.95 11.54 -14.62
CA PRO A 188 2.10 12.19 -13.33
C PRO A 188 1.50 11.39 -12.16
N ILE A 189 0.31 10.79 -12.35
CA ILE A 189 -0.37 9.98 -11.32
C ILE A 189 0.44 8.72 -11.02
N ILE A 190 0.77 7.95 -12.06
CA ILE A 190 1.56 6.72 -11.94
C ILE A 190 2.90 7.06 -11.29
N GLY A 191 3.61 8.06 -11.81
CA GLY A 191 4.92 8.46 -11.29
C GLY A 191 4.88 8.87 -9.83
N ALA A 192 3.93 9.71 -9.42
CA ALA A 192 3.82 10.16 -8.03
C ALA A 192 3.55 8.99 -7.07
N LEU A 193 2.58 8.14 -7.41
CA LEU A 193 2.25 6.97 -6.58
C LEU A 193 3.37 5.93 -6.61
N PHE A 194 4.01 5.71 -7.76
CA PHE A 194 5.13 4.78 -7.92
C PHE A 194 6.31 5.20 -7.04
N VAL A 195 6.70 6.48 -7.08
CA VAL A 195 7.82 7.00 -6.27
C VAL A 195 7.57 6.81 -4.78
N VAL A 196 6.35 7.09 -4.31
CA VAL A 196 6.01 6.89 -2.90
C VAL A 196 5.96 5.41 -2.55
N TYR A 197 5.31 4.56 -3.36
CA TYR A 197 5.21 3.13 -3.07
C TYR A 197 6.57 2.42 -3.12
N PHE A 198 7.32 2.58 -4.21
CA PHE A 198 8.61 1.90 -4.38
C PHE A 198 9.70 2.51 -3.50
N GLY A 199 9.78 3.85 -3.44
CA GLY A 199 10.70 4.53 -2.53
C GLY A 199 10.39 4.20 -1.07
N GLY A 200 9.11 4.14 -0.72
CA GLY A 200 8.65 3.74 0.61
C GLY A 200 8.95 2.28 0.95
N ALA A 201 8.79 1.35 0.00
CA ALA A 201 9.18 -0.04 0.18
C ALA A 201 10.69 -0.17 0.42
N PHE A 202 11.51 0.57 -0.32
CA PHE A 202 12.95 0.63 -0.10
C PHE A 202 13.30 1.17 1.29
N VAL A 203 12.70 2.30 1.68
CA VAL A 203 12.90 2.90 3.02
C VAL A 203 12.47 1.94 4.13
N THR A 204 11.36 1.22 3.95
CA THR A 204 10.87 0.21 4.91
C THR A 204 11.87 -0.94 5.04
N ALA A 205 12.39 -1.46 3.93
CA ALA A 205 13.40 -2.51 3.93
C ALA A 205 14.70 -2.06 4.61
N VAL A 206 15.18 -0.84 4.30
CA VAL A 206 16.36 -0.26 4.94
C VAL A 206 16.14 -0.09 6.44
N ALA A 207 15.00 0.46 6.87
CA ALA A 207 14.67 0.62 8.29
C ALA A 207 14.64 -0.73 9.03
N MET A 208 14.05 -1.75 8.41
CA MET A 208 14.04 -3.12 8.93
C MET A 208 15.47 -3.66 9.09
N LEU A 209 16.29 -3.59 8.05
CA LEU A 209 17.65 -4.14 8.03
C LEU A 209 18.58 -3.41 9.01
N LEU A 210 18.50 -2.08 9.08
CA LEU A 210 19.27 -1.27 10.03
C LEU A 210 18.88 -1.60 11.47
N THR A 211 17.58 -1.67 11.75
CA THR A 211 17.08 -2.05 13.09
C THR A 211 17.58 -3.45 13.45
N HIS A 212 17.50 -4.39 12.52
CA HIS A 212 17.96 -5.76 12.73
C HIS A 212 19.47 -5.84 13.01
N GLY A 213 20.26 -5.10 12.24
CA GLY A 213 21.71 -5.01 12.40
C GLY A 213 22.13 -4.38 13.72
N ILE A 214 21.44 -3.33 14.17
CA ILE A 214 21.68 -2.71 15.49
C ILE A 214 21.33 -3.67 16.62
N MET A 215 20.16 -4.31 16.55
CA MET A 215 19.69 -5.24 17.59
C MET A 215 20.65 -6.42 17.78
N ARG A 216 21.09 -7.06 16.69
CA ARG A 216 22.03 -8.19 16.76
C ARG A 216 23.47 -7.76 17.03
N GLY A 217 23.96 -6.78 16.28
CA GLY A 217 25.38 -6.41 16.29
C GLY A 217 25.79 -5.57 17.49
N VAL A 218 24.97 -4.58 17.86
CA VAL A 218 25.30 -3.61 18.91
C VAL A 218 24.72 -4.05 20.26
N LEU A 219 23.43 -4.41 20.27
CA LEU A 219 22.71 -4.72 21.51
C LEU A 219 22.77 -6.20 21.90
N ARG A 220 23.27 -7.08 21.01
CA ARG A 220 23.32 -8.55 21.20
C ARG A 220 21.96 -9.14 21.62
N ALA A 221 20.88 -8.53 21.15
CA ALA A 221 19.51 -8.89 21.47
C ALA A 221 18.95 -9.79 20.37
N ASP A 222 19.57 -10.95 20.17
CA ASP A 222 19.28 -11.85 19.04
C ASP A 222 17.83 -12.34 19.01
N ASP A 223 17.27 -12.66 20.18
CA ASP A 223 15.90 -13.15 20.33
C ASP A 223 14.85 -12.08 20.03
N ALA A 224 15.12 -10.83 20.39
CA ALA A 224 14.20 -9.70 20.17
C ALA A 224 14.38 -9.03 18.81
N ALA A 225 15.51 -9.27 18.13
CA ALA A 225 15.87 -8.55 16.91
C ALA A 225 14.82 -8.67 15.81
N ALA A 226 14.23 -9.84 15.62
CA ALA A 226 13.18 -10.05 14.61
C ALA A 226 11.92 -9.24 14.92
N VAL A 227 11.41 -9.33 16.15
CA VAL A 227 10.21 -8.63 16.60
C VAL A 227 10.37 -7.12 16.47
N VAL A 228 11.45 -6.56 17.01
CA VAL A 228 11.71 -5.11 16.96
C VAL A 228 11.87 -4.61 15.52
N SER A 229 12.54 -5.39 14.66
CA SER A 229 12.71 -5.03 13.25
C SER A 229 11.38 -5.00 12.50
N TRP A 230 10.49 -5.96 12.75
CA TRP A 230 9.14 -5.96 12.17
C TRP A 230 8.30 -4.82 12.71
N THR A 231 8.35 -4.55 14.02
CA THR A 231 7.66 -3.43 14.66
C THR A 231 8.00 -2.10 13.97
N VAL A 232 9.29 -1.84 13.74
CA VAL A 232 9.75 -0.65 13.01
C VAL A 232 9.31 -0.69 11.54
N ALA A 233 9.47 -1.83 10.86
CA ALA A 233 9.11 -1.96 9.45
C ALA A 233 7.61 -1.71 9.21
N ILE A 234 6.73 -2.25 10.06
CA ILE A 234 5.28 -2.06 9.95
C ILE A 234 4.93 -0.59 10.18
N LEU A 235 5.55 0.07 11.17
CA LEU A 235 5.32 1.50 11.41
C LEU A 235 5.73 2.36 10.20
N MET A 236 6.90 2.06 9.62
CA MET A 236 7.37 2.72 8.40
C MET A 236 6.43 2.48 7.22
N ALA A 237 5.93 1.25 7.06
CA ALA A 237 4.95 0.92 6.03
C ALA A 237 3.66 1.74 6.19
N TYR A 238 3.16 1.95 7.41
CA TYR A 238 2.02 2.83 7.65
C TYR A 238 2.32 4.30 7.28
N GLY A 239 3.53 4.79 7.55
CA GLY A 239 3.97 6.12 7.09
C GLY A 239 3.94 6.24 5.56
N VAL A 240 4.42 5.22 4.85
CA VAL A 240 4.34 5.15 3.38
C VAL A 240 2.87 5.13 2.92
N MET A 241 2.03 4.33 3.56
CA MET A 241 0.60 4.26 3.24
C MET A 241 -0.11 5.60 3.49
N ALA A 242 0.25 6.34 4.53
CA ALA A 242 -0.25 7.68 4.81
C ALA A 242 0.09 8.65 3.67
N ILE A 243 1.36 8.67 3.24
CA ILE A 243 1.80 9.54 2.14
C ILE A 243 1.10 9.13 0.84
N THR A 244 1.01 7.84 0.52
CA THR A 244 0.26 7.34 -0.65
C THR A 244 -1.20 7.78 -0.63
N ALA A 245 -1.88 7.57 0.51
CA ALA A 245 -3.26 7.97 0.70
C ALA A 245 -3.46 9.47 0.52
N THR A 246 -2.48 10.27 0.97
CA THR A 246 -2.44 11.72 0.76
C THR A 246 -2.28 12.06 -0.72
N VAL A 247 -1.35 11.41 -1.44
CA VAL A 247 -1.18 11.60 -2.90
C VAL A 247 -2.49 11.29 -3.63
N GLN A 248 -3.17 10.19 -3.30
CA GLN A 248 -4.47 9.84 -3.86
C GLN A 248 -5.51 10.93 -3.62
N ALA A 249 -5.60 11.45 -2.39
CA ALA A 249 -6.51 12.53 -2.02
C ALA A 249 -6.20 13.86 -2.72
N VAL A 250 -4.92 14.24 -2.84
CA VAL A 250 -4.50 15.45 -3.57
C VAL A 250 -4.85 15.33 -5.04
N ILE A 251 -4.59 14.18 -5.67
CA ILE A 251 -4.94 13.92 -7.08
C ILE A 251 -6.45 13.99 -7.27
N PHE A 252 -7.22 13.33 -6.40
CA PHE A 252 -8.69 13.36 -6.41
C PHE A 252 -9.23 14.79 -6.35
N ARG A 253 -8.78 15.57 -5.35
CA ARG A 253 -9.17 16.97 -5.16
C ARG A 253 -8.83 17.83 -6.37
N ARG A 254 -7.60 17.71 -6.90
CA ARG A 254 -7.13 18.55 -8.02
C ARG A 254 -7.81 18.20 -9.34
N LEU A 255 -7.99 16.92 -9.67
CA LEU A 255 -8.59 16.52 -10.94
C LEU A 255 -10.09 16.84 -11.02
N LEU A 256 -10.79 16.72 -9.90
CA LEU A 256 -12.24 16.91 -9.86
C LEU A 256 -12.64 18.28 -9.30
N ALA A 257 -11.67 19.11 -8.92
CA ALA A 257 -11.90 20.35 -8.16
C ALA A 257 -12.80 20.12 -6.93
N TRP A 258 -12.72 18.91 -6.34
CA TRP A 258 -13.68 18.46 -5.34
C TRP A 258 -13.54 19.25 -4.03
N ARG A 259 -14.68 19.56 -3.42
CA ARG A 259 -14.82 20.15 -2.08
C ARG A 259 -16.01 19.51 -1.38
N GLU A 260 -16.00 19.48 -0.05
CA GLU A 260 -17.13 18.99 0.73
C GLU A 260 -18.43 19.70 0.31
N GLY A 261 -19.50 18.93 0.09
CA GLY A 261 -20.80 19.45 -0.35
C GLY A 261 -20.95 19.74 -1.84
N VAL A 262 -19.88 19.63 -2.64
CA VAL A 262 -19.94 19.81 -4.11
C VAL A 262 -20.06 18.46 -4.80
N GLY A 263 -21.07 18.32 -5.66
CA GLY A 263 -21.29 17.11 -6.46
C GLY A 263 -20.14 16.85 -7.46
N LEU A 264 -19.95 15.58 -7.84
CA LEU A 264 -18.93 15.23 -8.83
C LEU A 264 -19.30 15.78 -10.22
N PRO A 265 -18.30 16.19 -11.03
CA PRO A 265 -18.52 16.46 -12.44
C PRO A 265 -19.12 15.23 -13.14
N ALA A 266 -20.07 15.47 -14.05
CA ALA A 266 -20.64 14.40 -14.87
C ALA A 266 -19.55 13.78 -15.76
N VAL A 267 -19.62 12.46 -15.98
CA VAL A 267 -18.84 11.80 -17.04
C VAL A 267 -19.47 12.23 -18.36
N SER A 268 -19.06 13.36 -18.91
CA SER A 268 -19.41 13.71 -20.29
C SER A 268 -18.77 12.68 -21.21
N ASP A 269 -19.58 11.98 -22.02
CA ASP A 269 -19.07 11.06 -23.03
C ASP A 269 -18.22 11.84 -24.05
N SER A 270 -16.90 11.71 -23.91
CA SER A 270 -15.90 12.17 -24.87
C SER A 270 -15.26 10.98 -25.57
#